data_AF-A0A947FJV7-F1
#
_entry.id   AF-A0A947FJV7-F1
#
_cell.length_a   1.000
_cell.length_b   1.000
_cell.length_c   1.000
_cell.angle_alpha   90.00
_cell.angle_beta   90.00
_cell.angle_gamma   90.00
#
_symmetry.space_group_name_H-M   'P 1'
#
loop_
_entity.id
_entity.type
_entity.pdbx_description
1 polymer ?
#
loop_
_entity_poly.entity_id
_entity_poly.type
_entity_poly.pdbx_seq_one_letter_code
_entity_poly.pdbx_strand_id
1 'polypeptide(L)'
;AIMGLDYAMLLSLAVGLSVIIPYVDATVVTIPVALIAFFQWGFTSEFGWLMAIYAFIQFLDGNLLVPLLFSEVVNLHPVAIIVAVVFFGSLWGVWGVFFAIPLATLIQAIIKAWPSDELIAE
;
A
#
# COMPACT_ATOMS: atom_id res chain seq x y z
N ALA A 1 -0.87 -4.50 -21.15
CA ALA A 1 -1.33 -5.31 -22.30
C ALA A 1 -2.10 -4.47 -23.32
N ILE A 2 -3.15 -3.74 -22.90
CA ILE A 2 -4.01 -2.94 -23.80
C ILE A 2 -3.24 -1.86 -24.58
N MET A 3 -2.28 -1.19 -23.95
CA MET A 3 -1.47 -0.14 -24.59
C MET A 3 -0.27 -0.67 -25.41
N GLY A 4 -0.07 -1.99 -25.50
CA GLY A 4 1.07 -2.55 -26.25
C GLY A 4 2.46 -2.35 -25.62
N LEU A 5 2.54 -2.14 -24.29
CA LEU A 5 3.83 -2.07 -23.58
C LEU A 5 4.57 -3.40 -23.67
N ASP A 6 5.84 -3.35 -24.04
CA ASP A 6 6.72 -4.52 -24.07
C ASP A 6 6.88 -5.09 -22.66
N TYR A 7 6.97 -6.42 -22.58
CA TYR A 7 7.07 -7.14 -21.30
C TYR A 7 5.90 -6.86 -20.34
N ALA A 8 4.74 -6.40 -20.83
CA ALA A 8 3.60 -6.05 -19.97
C ALA A 8 3.22 -7.16 -18.98
N MET A 9 3.26 -8.45 -19.38
CA MET A 9 2.96 -9.57 -18.49
C MET A 9 4.01 -9.74 -17.38
N LEU A 10 5.30 -9.64 -17.74
CA LEU A 10 6.40 -9.74 -16.79
C LEU A 10 6.35 -8.59 -15.78
N LEU A 11 6.12 -7.37 -16.28
CA LEU A 11 5.99 -6.18 -15.44
C LEU A 11 4.76 -6.25 -14.54
N SER A 12 3.60 -6.68 -15.04
CA SER A 12 2.41 -6.84 -14.20
C SER A 12 2.58 -7.90 -13.13
N LEU A 13 3.29 -8.98 -13.43
CA LEU A 13 3.62 -10.02 -12.45
C LEU A 13 4.57 -9.46 -11.38
N ALA A 14 5.61 -8.72 -11.78
CA ALA A 14 6.53 -8.07 -10.86
C ALA A 14 5.81 -7.07 -9.93
N VAL A 15 4.88 -6.26 -10.49
CA VAL A 15 4.03 -5.35 -9.70
C VAL A 15 3.23 -6.15 -8.69
N GLY A 16 2.49 -7.16 -9.13
CA GLY A 16 1.64 -7.98 -8.25
C GLY A 16 2.42 -8.71 -7.14
N LEU A 17 3.61 -9.22 -7.44
CA LEU A 17 4.48 -9.85 -6.43
C LEU A 17 5.04 -8.84 -5.44
N SER A 18 5.30 -7.61 -5.87
CA SER A 18 5.90 -6.60 -5.00
C SER A 18 4.94 -6.06 -3.95
N VAL A 19 3.62 -6.15 -4.16
CA VAL A 19 2.59 -5.74 -3.19
C VAL A 19 2.68 -6.54 -1.88
N ILE A 20 3.35 -7.71 -1.89
CA ILE A 20 3.59 -8.52 -0.69
C ILE A 20 4.43 -7.76 0.34
N ILE A 21 5.35 -6.90 -0.11
CA ILE A 21 6.22 -6.12 0.77
C ILE A 21 5.77 -4.65 0.69
N PRO A 22 5.10 -4.14 1.73
CA PRO A 22 4.57 -2.78 1.73
C PRO A 22 5.65 -1.75 1.39
N TYR A 23 5.29 -0.75 0.56
CA TYR A 23 6.13 0.35 0.09
C TYR A 23 7.28 -0.02 -0.86
N VAL A 24 7.58 -1.32 -1.01
CA VAL A 24 8.58 -1.80 -1.98
C VAL A 24 8.02 -1.77 -3.39
N ASP A 25 6.71 -2.04 -3.58
CA ASP A 25 6.03 -1.98 -4.88
C ASP A 25 6.26 -0.68 -5.65
N ALA A 26 5.89 0.46 -5.06
CA ALA A 26 5.86 1.75 -5.71
C ALA A 26 7.27 2.30 -5.93
N THR A 27 8.26 1.83 -5.18
CA THR A 27 9.64 2.32 -5.30
C THR A 27 10.45 1.48 -6.28
N VAL A 28 10.33 0.14 -6.20
CA VAL A 28 11.21 -0.77 -6.94
C VAL A 28 10.65 -1.09 -8.32
N VAL A 29 9.33 -1.26 -8.46
CA VAL A 29 8.74 -1.74 -9.72
C VAL A 29 8.31 -0.59 -10.64
N THR A 30 8.02 0.59 -10.10
CA THR A 30 7.76 1.79 -10.90
C THR A 30 8.93 2.14 -11.82
N ILE A 31 10.16 1.98 -11.34
CA ILE A 31 11.38 2.31 -12.09
C ILE A 31 11.49 1.50 -13.39
N PRO A 32 11.48 0.15 -13.38
CA PRO A 32 11.55 -0.63 -14.61
C PRO A 32 10.33 -0.43 -15.51
N VAL A 33 9.13 -0.22 -14.95
CA VAL A 33 7.92 0.11 -15.75
C VAL A 33 8.13 1.42 -16.51
N ALA A 34 8.56 2.47 -15.82
CA ALA A 34 8.82 3.77 -16.43
C ALA A 34 9.98 3.71 -17.43
N LEU A 35 11.06 2.99 -17.13
CA LEU A 35 12.21 2.85 -18.02
C LEU A 35 11.83 2.12 -19.31
N ILE A 36 11.15 0.98 -19.23
CA ILE A 36 10.76 0.22 -20.43
C ILE A 36 9.81 1.05 -21.28
N ALA A 37 8.82 1.71 -20.67
CA ALA A 37 7.91 2.60 -21.38
C ALA A 37 8.64 3.76 -22.05
N PHE A 38 9.62 4.35 -21.35
CA PHE A 38 10.43 5.43 -21.87
C PHE A 38 11.34 4.99 -23.02
N PHE A 39 11.97 3.81 -22.93
CA PHE A 39 12.79 3.29 -24.03
C PHE A 39 11.95 2.86 -25.23
N GLN A 40 10.72 2.40 -25.01
CA GLN A 40 9.82 1.97 -26.08
C GLN A 40 9.21 3.15 -26.84
N TRP A 41 8.71 4.16 -26.12
CA TRP A 41 7.95 5.26 -26.72
C TRP A 41 8.59 6.64 -26.58
N GLY A 42 9.57 6.82 -25.70
CA GLY A 42 10.18 8.12 -25.43
C GLY A 42 9.21 9.10 -24.75
N PHE A 43 9.42 10.40 -24.96
CA PHE A 43 8.54 11.46 -24.47
C PHE A 43 7.32 11.68 -25.38
N THR A 44 6.51 10.64 -25.60
CA THR A 44 5.27 10.73 -26.38
C THR A 44 4.03 10.70 -25.48
N SER A 45 2.86 10.88 -26.09
CA SER A 45 1.55 10.78 -25.43
C SER A 45 1.31 9.43 -24.76
N GLU A 46 1.81 8.36 -25.34
CA GLU A 46 1.63 6.98 -24.86
C GLU A 46 2.35 6.78 -23.52
N PHE A 47 3.58 7.27 -23.41
CA PHE A 47 4.33 7.28 -22.14
C PHE A 47 3.59 8.08 -21.07
N GLY A 48 3.11 9.28 -21.42
CA GLY A 48 2.36 10.14 -20.50
C GLY A 48 1.09 9.46 -19.98
N TRP A 49 0.30 8.85 -20.87
CA TRP A 49 -0.90 8.11 -20.49
C TRP A 49 -0.60 6.89 -19.64
N LEU A 50 0.42 6.11 -19.98
CA LEU A 50 0.83 4.96 -19.19
C LEU A 50 1.20 5.37 -17.77
N MET A 51 2.04 6.40 -17.62
CA MET A 51 2.47 6.89 -16.31
C MET A 51 1.32 7.48 -15.50
N ALA A 52 0.38 8.18 -16.14
CA ALA A 52 -0.80 8.71 -15.47
C ALA A 52 -1.72 7.59 -14.96
N ILE A 53 -2.02 6.59 -15.79
CA ILE A 53 -2.82 5.42 -15.40
C ILE A 53 -2.11 4.65 -14.28
N TYR A 54 -0.80 4.41 -14.42
CA TYR A 54 -0.01 3.71 -13.43
C TYR A 54 0.04 4.45 -12.09
N ALA A 55 0.25 5.76 -12.10
CA ALA A 55 0.23 6.57 -10.89
C ALA A 55 -1.15 6.55 -10.20
N PHE A 56 -2.23 6.59 -10.98
CA PHE A 56 -3.58 6.46 -10.45
C PHE A 56 -3.81 5.09 -9.78
N ILE A 57 -3.32 4.00 -10.39
CA ILE A 57 -3.39 2.66 -9.80
C ILE A 57 -2.59 2.63 -8.48
N GLN A 58 -1.34 3.11 -8.46
CA GLN A 58 -0.55 3.10 -7.22
C GLN A 58 -1.13 3.99 -6.13
N PHE A 59 -1.78 5.09 -6.50
CA PHE A 59 -2.51 5.92 -5.54
C PHE A 59 -3.64 5.14 -4.87
N LEU A 60 -4.47 4.45 -5.66
CA LEU A 60 -5.55 3.61 -5.11
C LEU A 60 -4.99 2.44 -4.29
N ASP A 61 -3.92 1.82 -4.77
CA ASP A 61 -3.29 0.67 -4.12
C ASP A 61 -2.76 1.04 -2.73
N GLY A 62 -1.88 2.05 -2.67
CA GLY A 62 -1.24 2.45 -1.42
C GLY A 62 -2.18 3.14 -0.42
N ASN A 63 -3.19 3.89 -0.87
CA ASN A 63 -4.04 4.70 0.02
C ASN A 63 -5.38 4.03 0.39
N LEU A 64 -5.89 3.11 -0.44
CA LEU A 64 -7.20 2.51 -0.23
C LEU A 64 -7.14 0.98 -0.15
N LEU A 65 -6.54 0.31 -1.14
CA LEU A 65 -6.53 -1.15 -1.20
C LEU A 65 -5.72 -1.74 -0.04
N VAL A 66 -4.52 -1.22 0.24
CA VAL A 66 -3.68 -1.70 1.34
C VAL A 66 -4.44 -1.61 2.68
N PRO A 67 -4.93 -0.44 3.15
CA PRO A 67 -5.69 -0.37 4.39
C PRO A 67 -6.90 -1.31 4.42
N LEU A 68 -7.63 -1.42 3.31
CA LEU A 68 -8.84 -2.24 3.22
C LEU A 68 -8.51 -3.74 3.31
N LEU A 69 -7.50 -4.23 2.60
CA LEU A 69 -7.07 -5.63 2.65
C LEU A 69 -6.54 -6.01 4.03
N PHE A 70 -5.73 -5.13 4.64
CA PHE A 70 -5.23 -5.40 5.99
C PHE A 70 -6.34 -5.34 7.03
N SER A 71 -7.34 -4.45 6.89
CA SER A 71 -8.48 -4.35 7.81
C SER A 71 -9.18 -5.69 8.05
N GLU A 72 -9.34 -6.49 7.00
CA GLU A 72 -9.97 -7.82 7.04
C GLU A 72 -9.07 -8.84 7.73
N VAL A 73 -7.77 -8.85 7.43
CA VAL A 73 -6.81 -9.79 8.02
C VAL A 73 -6.62 -9.54 9.52
N VAL A 74 -6.57 -8.28 9.95
CA VAL A 74 -6.33 -7.92 11.35
C VAL A 74 -7.58 -7.52 12.14
N ASN A 75 -8.78 -7.71 11.58
CA ASN A 75 -10.07 -7.33 12.21
C ASN A 75 -10.06 -5.89 12.75
N LEU A 76 -9.41 -4.98 12.03
CA LEU A 76 -9.39 -3.56 12.33
C LEU A 76 -10.38 -2.86 11.40
N HIS A 77 -11.06 -1.82 11.88
CA HIS A 77 -11.84 -1.00 10.96
C HIS A 77 -10.89 -0.17 10.08
N PRO A 78 -11.10 -0.02 8.75
CA PRO A 78 -10.22 0.75 7.88
C PRO A 78 -9.94 2.17 8.39
N VAL A 79 -10.93 2.79 9.05
CA VAL A 79 -10.78 4.10 9.69
C VAL A 79 -9.68 4.09 10.74
N ALA A 80 -9.52 3.03 11.53
CA ALA A 80 -8.46 2.92 12.53
C ALA A 80 -7.07 2.90 11.88
N ILE A 81 -6.93 2.27 10.72
CA ILE A 81 -5.68 2.25 9.95
C ILE A 81 -5.36 3.65 9.41
N ILE A 82 -6.35 4.33 8.81
CA ILE A 82 -6.18 5.72 8.32
C ILE A 82 -5.78 6.66 9.47
N VAL A 83 -6.46 6.56 10.62
CA VAL A 83 -6.15 7.36 11.81
C VAL A 83 -4.73 7.07 12.30
N ALA A 84 -4.32 5.81 12.35
CA ALA A 84 -2.97 5.43 12.73
C ALA A 84 -1.91 5.98 11.75
N VAL A 85 -2.16 5.93 10.44
CA VAL A 85 -1.27 6.50 9.42
C VAL A 85 -1.09 8.00 9.60
N VAL A 86 -2.19 8.74 9.80
CA VAL A 86 -2.13 10.20 10.02
C VAL A 86 -1.42 10.52 11.33
N PHE A 87 -1.74 9.80 12.41
CA PHE A 87 -1.18 10.03 13.73
C PHE A 87 0.33 9.70 13.77
N PHE A 88 0.71 8.46 13.49
CA PHE A 88 2.11 8.04 13.53
C PHE A 88 2.93 8.72 12.44
N GLY A 89 2.36 8.90 11.24
CA GLY A 89 2.99 9.67 10.17
C GLY A 89 3.31 11.10 10.57
N SER A 90 2.47 11.76 11.37
CA SER A 90 2.76 13.11 11.90
C SER A 90 3.87 13.13 12.96
N LEU A 91 4.06 12.04 13.72
CA LEU A 91 5.08 11.94 14.76
C LEU A 91 6.49 11.73 14.19
N TRP A 92 6.65 10.76 13.30
CA TRP A 92 7.96 10.28 12.82
C TRP A 92 8.13 10.36 11.30
N GLY A 93 7.20 11.01 10.59
CA GLY A 93 7.23 11.12 9.14
C GLY A 93 7.10 9.75 8.46
N VAL A 94 7.99 9.46 7.51
CA VAL A 94 7.97 8.24 6.69
C VAL A 94 7.99 6.98 7.56
N TRP A 95 8.79 6.94 8.63
CA TRP A 95 8.85 5.79 9.53
C TRP A 95 7.55 5.56 10.29
N GLY A 96 6.86 6.63 10.65
CA GLY A 96 5.56 6.54 11.30
C GLY A 96 4.46 5.98 10.38
N VAL A 97 4.48 6.37 9.11
CA VAL A 97 3.59 5.80 8.08
C VAL A 97 3.90 4.32 7.84
N PHE A 98 5.19 3.96 7.77
CA PHE A 98 5.63 2.57 7.57
C PHE A 98 5.11 1.62 8.67
N PHE A 99 5.22 2.02 9.94
CA PHE A 99 4.80 1.21 11.08
C PHE A 99 3.34 1.39 11.50
N ALA A 100 2.55 2.20 10.78
CA ALA A 100 1.19 2.54 11.21
C ALA A 100 0.28 1.31 11.40
N ILE A 101 0.30 0.35 10.48
CA ILE A 101 -0.52 -0.87 10.57
C ILE A 101 -0.08 -1.74 11.77
N PRO A 102 1.21 -2.15 11.91
CA PRO A 102 1.67 -2.89 13.09
C PRO A 102 1.39 -2.20 14.44
N LEU A 103 1.48 -0.87 14.50
CA LEU A 103 1.21 -0.13 15.73
C LEU A 103 -0.29 -0.06 16.02
N ALA A 104 -1.13 0.11 15.00
CA ALA A 104 -2.59 0.06 15.14
C ALA A 104 -3.06 -1.29 15.65
N THR A 105 -2.49 -2.39 15.12
CA THR A 105 -2.80 -3.75 15.57
C THR A 105 -2.32 -4.00 17.00
N LEU A 106 -1.14 -3.48 17.36
CA LEU A 106 -0.63 -3.56 18.74
C LEU A 106 -1.56 -2.87 19.73
N ILE A 107 -2.00 -1.63 19.43
CA ILE A 107 -2.94 -0.90 20.28
C ILE A 107 -4.25 -1.68 20.43
N GLN A 108 -4.81 -2.18 19.33
CA GLN A 108 -6.04 -2.97 19.38
C GLN A 108 -5.87 -4.26 20.17
N ALA A 109 -4.73 -4.95 20.03
CA ALA A 109 -4.43 -6.16 20.78
C ALA A 109 -4.38 -5.87 22.29
N ILE A 110 -3.76 -4.76 22.69
CA ILE A 110 -3.72 -4.32 24.09
C ILE A 110 -5.13 -4.03 24.61
N ILE A 111 -5.96 -3.31 23.85
CA ILE A 111 -7.34 -3.00 24.23
C ILE A 111 -8.17 -4.29 24.38
N LYS A 112 -8.04 -5.23 23.44
CA LYS A 112 -8.76 -6.52 23.49
C LYS A 112 -8.28 -7.42 24.63
N ALA A 113 -6.99 -7.37 24.95
CA ALA A 113 -6.40 -8.17 26.03
C ALA A 113 -6.51 -7.50 27.40
N TRP A 114 -7.04 -6.27 27.48
CA TRP A 114 -7.16 -5.56 28.75
C TRP A 114 -8.18 -6.28 29.64
N PRO A 115 -7.85 -6.57 30.91
CA PRO A 115 -8.79 -7.23 31.81
C PRO A 115 -10.04 -6.36 31.99
N SER A 116 -11.18 -6.84 31.51
CA SER A 116 -12.50 -6.29 31.86
C SER A 116 -13.00 -6.96 33.14
N ASP A 117 -13.55 -6.17 34.06
CA ASP A 117 -13.95 -6.56 35.42
C ASP A 117 -14.93 -7.75 35.54
N GLU A 118 -15.42 -8.27 34.41
CA GLU A 118 -16.31 -9.43 34.31
C GLU A 118 -15.64 -10.74 34.72
N LEU A 119 -14.30 -10.81 34.71
CA LEU A 119 -13.51 -11.97 35.19
C LEU A 119 -13.39 -12.05 36.72
N ILE A 120 -13.89 -11.06 37.47
CA ILE A 120 -13.80 -11.01 38.95
C ILE A 120 -15.13 -11.42 39.61
N ALA A 121 -16.20 -11.62 38.83
CA ALA A 121 -17.56 -11.88 39.34
C ALA A 121 -17.99 -13.37 39.34
N GLU A 122 -17.12 -14.32 38.98
CA GLU A 122 -17.34 -15.78 39.13
C GLU A 122 -16.43 -16.39 40.21
#